data_AF-A0A718E5Y4-F1
#
_entry.id   AF-A0A718E5Y4-F1
#
_cell.length_a   1.000
_cell.length_b   1.000
_cell.length_c   1.000
_cell.angle_alpha   90.00
_cell.angle_beta   90.00
_cell.angle_gamma   90.00
#
_symmetry.space_group_name_H-M   'P 1'
#
loop_
_entity.id
_entity.type
_entity.pdbx_description
1 polymer ?
#
loop_
_entity_poly.entity_id
_entity_poly.type
_entity_poly.pdbx_seq_one_letter_code
_entity_poly.pdbx_strand_id
1 'polypeptide(L)'
;MKLIRGIHNLSQAPHGCVLTIGNFDGVHRGHRALLQGLQEEGRRRGLPVVVMIFEPQPLELFATDKAPARLTRLREKLHYLAQCGVDYVLCVKFDRRFAALTAQTFISELLVERLGVQFLAVGDDFRFGASRAGDFLLLQKAGAEYGFAVSSTQTFCEGGVRISSTAVRQALAEDNLALAESLLGHPFTISGRVVHGDELGRTIGFPTANLPLRRQVSPVKGVYAVEVTGLGDKPLPGVANIGTRPTVAGVRQQLEVHLLDVVMDLYGRHIDVILRKKIRNEQRFASLDELKAQIARDELTARKFFGLAGQV
;
A
#
# COMPACT_ATOMS: atom_id res chain seq x y z
N MET A 1 10.89 14.78 0.19
CA MET A 1 11.22 13.35 0.09
C MET A 1 11.94 13.02 -1.22
N LYS A 2 13.09 12.35 -1.17
CA LYS A 2 13.82 11.76 -2.31
C LYS A 2 13.70 10.23 -2.30
N LEU A 3 13.63 9.59 -3.46
CA LEU A 3 13.60 8.13 -3.60
C LEU A 3 14.96 7.63 -4.12
N ILE A 4 15.58 6.73 -3.37
CA ILE A 4 16.82 6.04 -3.75
C ILE A 4 16.49 4.60 -4.09
N ARG A 5 16.81 4.17 -5.31
CA ARG A 5 16.51 2.81 -5.77
C ARG A 5 17.76 1.94 -5.71
N GLY A 6 17.77 1.00 -4.78
CA GLY A 6 18.83 0.01 -4.60
C GLY A 6 20.08 0.54 -3.90
N ILE A 7 20.77 -0.36 -3.22
CA ILE A 7 21.99 -0.08 -2.43
C ILE A 7 23.20 0.37 -3.27
N HIS A 8 23.14 0.25 -4.60
CA HIS A 8 24.20 0.72 -5.51
C HIS A 8 24.14 2.25 -5.73
N ASN A 9 23.01 2.90 -5.42
CA ASN A 9 22.83 4.35 -5.57
C ASN A 9 22.97 5.10 -4.23
N LEU A 10 23.68 4.51 -3.25
CA LEU A 10 23.83 5.11 -1.91
C LEU A 10 24.68 6.38 -1.89
N SER A 11 25.42 6.69 -2.96
CA SER A 11 26.03 8.02 -3.13
C SER A 11 25.00 9.16 -3.15
N GLN A 12 23.73 8.85 -3.40
CA GLN A 12 22.61 9.80 -3.33
C GLN A 12 21.93 9.82 -1.95
N ALA A 13 22.31 8.91 -1.05
CA ALA A 13 21.84 8.87 0.33
C ALA A 13 22.61 9.87 1.19
N PRO A 14 21.99 10.43 2.24
CA PRO A 14 22.74 11.12 3.26
C PRO A 14 23.67 10.13 3.96
N HIS A 15 24.90 10.55 4.24
CA HIS A 15 25.77 9.88 5.21
C HIS A 15 25.48 10.50 6.57
N GLY A 16 25.07 9.68 7.55
CA GLY A 16 24.49 10.18 8.79
C GLY A 16 22.98 10.32 8.69
N CYS A 17 22.22 9.44 9.35
CA CYS A 17 20.76 9.51 9.37
C CYS A 17 20.12 8.90 10.61
N VAL A 18 18.85 9.24 10.81
CA VAL A 18 17.93 8.44 11.62
C VAL A 18 17.15 7.52 10.68
N LEU A 19 17.16 6.22 10.97
CA LEU A 19 16.68 5.19 10.06
C LEU A 19 15.54 4.38 10.71
N THR A 20 14.56 4.00 9.90
CA THR A 20 13.70 2.86 10.20
C THR A 20 13.63 1.91 9.01
N ILE A 21 13.35 0.63 9.29
CA ILE A 21 13.38 -0.45 8.31
C ILE A 21 12.10 -1.26 8.42
N GLY A 22 11.40 -1.45 7.31
CA GLY A 22 10.14 -2.21 7.32
C GLY A 22 9.45 -2.29 5.98
N ASN A 23 8.36 -3.06 5.92
CA ASN A 23 7.55 -3.15 4.71
C ASN A 23 6.66 -1.93 4.50
N PHE A 24 6.26 -1.26 5.58
CA PHE A 24 5.36 -0.10 5.59
C PHE A 24 4.10 -0.31 4.73
N ASP A 25 3.58 -1.54 4.67
CA ASP A 25 2.44 -1.84 3.80
C ASP A 25 1.16 -1.25 4.39
N GLY A 26 0.50 -0.37 3.63
CA GLY A 26 -0.66 0.40 4.09
C GLY A 26 -0.30 1.71 4.79
N VAL A 27 0.94 1.90 5.26
CA VAL A 27 1.36 3.09 6.05
C VAL A 27 0.31 3.49 7.10
N HIS A 28 -0.21 2.46 7.79
CA HIS A 28 -1.26 2.59 8.80
C HIS A 28 -0.82 3.44 10.00
N ARG A 29 -1.75 3.78 10.90
CA ARG A 29 -1.48 4.68 12.03
C ARG A 29 -0.32 4.24 12.93
N GLY A 30 -0.14 2.94 13.15
CA GLY A 30 1.06 2.42 13.82
C GLY A 30 2.38 2.81 13.13
N HIS A 31 2.47 2.76 11.80
CA HIS A 31 3.64 3.26 11.06
C HIS A 31 3.75 4.78 11.16
N ARG A 32 2.64 5.52 11.13
CA ARG A 32 2.65 6.98 11.27
C ARG A 32 3.19 7.43 12.63
N ALA A 33 2.79 6.76 13.72
CA ALA A 33 3.29 7.00 15.05
C ALA A 33 4.81 6.73 15.16
N LEU A 34 5.25 5.61 14.58
CA LEU A 34 6.69 5.29 14.47
C LEU A 34 7.45 6.41 13.72
N LEU A 35 6.94 6.83 12.56
CA LEU A 35 7.58 7.87 11.74
C LEU A 35 7.59 9.23 12.42
N GLN A 36 6.57 9.55 13.21
CA GLN A 36 6.54 10.76 14.03
C GLN A 36 7.67 10.76 15.07
N GLY A 37 7.83 9.66 15.83
CA GLY A 37 8.94 9.53 16.78
C GLY A 37 10.31 9.59 16.08
N LEU A 38 10.43 8.99 14.90
CA LEU A 38 11.66 9.06 14.10
C LEU A 38 11.96 10.50 13.62
N GLN A 39 10.94 11.27 13.24
CA GLN A 39 11.12 12.69 12.90
C GLN A 39 11.56 13.53 14.09
N GLU A 40 11.02 13.29 15.28
CA GLU A 40 11.42 13.98 16.50
C GLU A 40 12.90 13.71 16.81
N GLU A 41 13.33 12.46 16.65
CA GLU A 41 14.73 12.07 16.82
C GLU A 41 15.65 12.68 15.74
N GLY A 42 15.18 12.71 14.49
CA GLY A 42 15.89 13.38 13.39
C GLY A 42 16.09 14.87 13.69
N ARG A 43 15.04 15.57 14.13
CA ARG A 43 15.10 16.97 14.55
C ARG A 43 16.07 17.18 15.72
N ARG A 44 16.00 16.33 16.75
CA ARG A 44 16.87 16.40 17.95
C ARG A 44 18.35 16.26 17.59
N ARG A 45 18.67 15.44 16.58
CA ARG A 45 20.05 15.19 16.13
C ARG A 45 20.51 16.07 14.97
N GLY A 46 19.61 16.84 14.35
CA GLY A 46 19.91 17.56 13.11
C GLY A 46 20.19 16.62 11.93
N LEU A 47 19.54 15.45 11.88
CA LEU A 47 19.77 14.40 10.89
C LEU A 47 18.53 14.12 10.04
N PRO A 48 18.72 13.72 8.76
CA PRO A 48 17.62 13.38 7.87
C PRO A 48 16.93 12.08 8.29
N VAL A 49 15.62 12.05 8.07
CA VAL A 49 14.74 10.89 8.30
C VAL A 49 14.75 9.97 7.08
N VAL A 50 15.25 8.75 7.28
CA VAL A 50 15.36 7.75 6.22
C VAL A 50 14.45 6.56 6.53
N VAL A 51 13.71 6.12 5.52
CA VAL A 51 12.94 4.87 5.57
C VAL A 51 13.50 3.89 4.57
N MET A 52 13.97 2.74 5.04
CA MET A 52 14.35 1.62 4.18
C MET A 52 13.16 0.68 3.99
N ILE A 53 12.79 0.46 2.72
CA ILE A 53 11.72 -0.45 2.30
C ILE A 53 12.25 -1.50 1.32
N PHE A 54 11.50 -2.57 1.16
CA PHE A 54 11.82 -3.68 0.28
C PHE A 54 10.79 -3.82 -0.85
N GLU A 55 11.27 -3.88 -2.09
CA GLU A 55 10.43 -4.18 -3.27
C GLU A 55 11.12 -5.23 -4.19
N PRO A 56 10.53 -6.41 -4.42
CA PRO A 56 9.29 -6.91 -3.81
C PRO A 56 9.40 -7.06 -2.28
N GLN A 57 8.27 -7.21 -1.59
CA GLN A 57 8.26 -7.44 -0.14
C GLN A 57 8.90 -8.81 0.16
N PRO A 58 9.60 -9.00 1.30
CA PRO A 58 10.32 -10.23 1.58
C PRO A 58 9.47 -11.49 1.49
N LEU A 59 8.21 -11.43 1.96
CA LEU A 59 7.29 -12.57 1.89
C LEU A 59 6.90 -12.95 0.45
N GLU A 60 6.95 -12.04 -0.52
CA GLU A 60 6.68 -12.37 -1.92
C GLU A 60 7.81 -13.20 -2.56
N LEU A 61 9.03 -13.13 -2.00
CA LEU A 61 10.15 -13.96 -2.46
C LEU A 61 10.07 -15.39 -1.88
N PHE A 62 9.65 -15.51 -0.62
CA PHE A 62 9.66 -16.80 0.11
C PHE A 62 8.34 -17.56 0.05
N ALA A 63 7.23 -16.84 -0.12
CA ALA A 63 5.89 -17.37 -0.01
C ALA A 63 5.06 -16.97 -1.23
N THR A 64 5.52 -17.31 -2.44
CA THR A 64 4.92 -16.90 -3.73
C THR A 64 3.40 -16.90 -3.72
N ASP A 65 2.77 -18.06 -3.49
CA ASP A 65 1.31 -18.21 -3.55
C ASP A 65 0.61 -17.92 -2.21
N LYS A 66 1.37 -17.74 -1.13
CA LYS A 66 0.87 -17.46 0.22
C LYS A 66 1.18 -16.03 0.68
N ALA A 67 1.67 -15.20 -0.22
CA ALA A 67 2.05 -13.83 0.09
C ALA A 67 0.79 -13.06 0.50
N PRO A 68 0.82 -12.31 1.61
CA PRO A 68 -0.33 -11.50 2.01
C PRO A 68 -0.70 -10.51 0.92
N ALA A 69 -2.00 -10.22 0.79
CA ALA A 69 -2.48 -9.19 -0.12
C ALA A 69 -1.81 -7.84 0.18
N ARG A 70 -1.18 -7.24 -0.83
CA ARG A 70 -0.61 -5.89 -0.67
C ARG A 70 -1.73 -4.91 -0.33
N LEU A 71 -1.54 -4.09 0.69
CA LEU A 71 -2.42 -2.95 0.96
C LEU A 71 -2.10 -1.81 -0.01
N THR A 72 -0.80 -1.55 -0.18
CA THR A 72 -0.26 -0.48 -1.03
C THR A 72 0.77 -0.99 -2.03
N ARG A 73 0.78 -0.39 -3.21
CA ARG A 73 1.89 -0.46 -4.17
C ARG A 73 2.93 0.60 -3.82
N LEU A 74 4.11 0.50 -4.43
CA LEU A 74 5.21 1.42 -4.18
C LEU A 74 4.80 2.90 -4.32
N ARG A 75 4.03 3.27 -5.36
CA ARG A 75 3.60 4.66 -5.57
C ARG A 75 2.72 5.19 -4.43
N GLU A 76 1.74 4.41 -3.99
CA GLU A 76 0.86 4.72 -2.86
C GLU A 76 1.65 4.83 -1.56
N LYS A 77 2.53 3.84 -1.31
CA LYS A 77 3.41 3.82 -0.13
C LYS A 77 4.28 5.07 -0.07
N LEU A 78 4.90 5.47 -1.19
CA LEU A 78 5.71 6.69 -1.27
C LEU A 78 4.89 7.95 -1.02
N HIS A 79 3.65 8.02 -1.51
CA HIS A 79 2.76 9.15 -1.23
C HIS A 79 2.51 9.30 0.27
N TYR A 80 2.14 8.23 0.97
CA TYR A 80 1.91 8.27 2.41
C TYR A 80 3.18 8.51 3.24
N LEU A 81 4.32 7.94 2.83
CA LEU A 81 5.61 8.22 3.48
C LEU A 81 6.01 9.69 3.35
N ALA A 82 5.75 10.31 2.19
CA ALA A 82 6.01 11.73 1.99
C ALA A 82 5.15 12.61 2.92
N GLN A 83 3.88 12.26 3.11
CA GLN A 83 2.99 12.94 4.06
C GLN A 83 3.46 12.78 5.52
N CYS A 84 4.19 11.70 5.82
CA CYS A 84 4.80 11.45 7.12
C CYS A 84 6.20 12.07 7.24
N GLY A 85 6.51 13.16 6.53
CA GLY A 85 7.74 13.94 6.73
C GLY A 85 9.04 13.18 6.46
N VAL A 86 9.02 12.12 5.66
CA VAL A 86 10.22 11.35 5.32
C VAL A 86 11.10 12.14 4.35
N ASP A 87 12.39 12.27 4.65
CA ASP A 87 13.35 12.96 3.79
C ASP A 87 13.82 12.06 2.65
N TYR A 88 14.13 10.81 2.95
CA TYR A 88 14.61 9.82 1.98
C TYR A 88 13.94 8.47 2.15
N VAL A 89 13.57 7.85 1.03
CA VAL A 89 13.17 6.44 0.99
C VAL A 89 14.24 5.65 0.25
N LEU A 90 14.87 4.71 0.95
CA LEU A 90 15.78 3.72 0.36
C LEU A 90 14.98 2.47 -0.01
N CYS A 91 14.66 2.34 -1.29
CA CYS A 91 13.95 1.19 -1.83
C CYS A 91 14.95 0.11 -2.24
N VAL A 92 15.18 -0.85 -1.36
CA VAL A 92 16.08 -1.99 -1.59
C VAL A 92 15.36 -3.07 -2.38
N LYS A 93 16.02 -3.60 -3.42
CA LYS A 93 15.54 -4.78 -4.13
C LYS A 93 15.76 -6.01 -3.23
N PHE A 94 14.67 -6.64 -2.79
CA PHE A 94 14.77 -7.87 -2.01
C PHE A 94 14.80 -9.09 -2.94
N ASP A 95 16.00 -9.55 -3.25
CA ASP A 95 16.27 -10.74 -4.06
C ASP A 95 17.08 -11.77 -3.27
N ARG A 96 17.34 -12.94 -3.87
CA ARG A 96 18.12 -14.02 -3.23
C ARG A 96 19.51 -13.57 -2.80
N ARG A 97 20.13 -12.63 -3.52
CA ARG A 97 21.45 -12.09 -3.16
C ARG A 97 21.36 -11.24 -1.89
N PHE A 98 20.38 -10.34 -1.81
CA PHE A 98 20.16 -9.55 -0.61
C PHE A 98 19.76 -10.42 0.58
N ALA A 99 18.90 -11.41 0.38
CA ALA A 99 18.48 -12.36 1.41
C ALA A 99 19.62 -13.24 1.96
N ALA A 100 20.70 -13.41 1.20
CA ALA A 100 21.87 -14.18 1.61
C ALA A 100 22.90 -13.35 2.40
N LEU A 101 22.72 -12.04 2.53
CA LEU A 101 23.63 -11.20 3.32
C LEU A 101 23.62 -11.62 4.78
N THR A 102 24.81 -11.78 5.38
CA THR A 102 24.89 -12.06 6.81
C THR A 102 24.39 -10.88 7.63
N ALA A 103 23.95 -11.13 8.87
CA ALA A 103 23.54 -10.04 9.76
C ALA A 103 24.70 -9.07 10.03
N GLN A 104 25.93 -9.58 10.14
CA GLN A 104 27.13 -8.75 10.32
C GLN A 104 27.38 -7.84 9.12
N THR A 105 27.40 -8.41 7.90
CA THR A 105 27.57 -7.64 6.65
C THR A 105 26.49 -6.57 6.51
N PHE A 106 25.24 -6.90 6.83
CA PHE A 106 24.14 -5.93 6.79
C PHE A 106 24.39 -4.77 7.76
N ILE A 107 24.92 -5.01 8.96
CA ILE A 107 25.23 -3.95 9.92
C ILE A 107 26.45 -3.15 9.47
N SER A 108 27.61 -3.80 9.35
CA SER A 108 28.89 -3.11 9.16
C SER A 108 28.97 -2.39 7.83
N GLU A 109 28.59 -3.04 6.72
CA GLU A 109 28.73 -2.43 5.40
C GLU A 109 27.57 -1.51 5.07
N LEU A 110 26.31 -1.92 5.35
CA LEU A 110 25.15 -1.13 4.92
C LEU A 110 24.76 -0.06 5.93
N LEU A 111 24.55 -0.42 7.21
CA LEU A 111 24.10 0.54 8.21
C LEU A 111 25.20 1.50 8.65
N VAL A 112 26.40 0.97 8.92
CA VAL A 112 27.52 1.76 9.47
C VAL A 112 28.29 2.44 8.36
N GLU A 113 28.97 1.70 7.49
CA GLU A 113 29.88 2.28 6.49
C GLU A 113 29.14 3.16 5.47
N ARG A 114 28.10 2.62 4.81
CA ARG A 114 27.45 3.32 3.69
C ARG A 114 26.41 4.34 4.10
N LEU A 115 25.61 4.06 5.14
CA LEU A 115 24.54 4.96 5.59
C LEU A 115 24.94 5.85 6.76
N GLY A 116 25.97 5.48 7.53
CA GLY A 116 26.38 6.22 8.72
C GLY A 116 25.25 6.34 9.75
N VAL A 117 24.40 5.33 9.91
CA VAL A 117 23.21 5.39 10.78
C VAL A 117 23.60 5.83 12.19
N GLN A 118 22.91 6.84 12.73
CA GLN A 118 23.15 7.37 14.07
C GLN A 118 22.04 6.95 15.06
N PHE A 119 20.86 6.63 14.52
CA PHE A 119 19.73 6.11 15.27
C PHE A 119 18.92 5.15 14.39
N LEU A 120 18.54 4.01 14.93
CA LEU A 120 17.75 2.99 14.26
C LEU A 120 16.49 2.67 15.08
N ALA A 121 15.32 2.91 14.49
CA ALA A 121 14.03 2.48 15.03
C ALA A 121 13.51 1.24 14.28
N VAL A 122 13.31 0.13 14.98
CA VAL A 122 12.75 -1.10 14.43
C VAL A 122 11.67 -1.66 15.35
N GLY A 123 10.78 -2.50 14.83
CA GLY A 123 9.81 -3.24 15.66
C GLY A 123 10.49 -4.34 16.48
N ASP A 124 9.89 -4.72 17.62
CA ASP A 124 10.37 -5.79 18.50
C ASP A 124 10.54 -7.14 17.77
N ASP A 125 9.72 -7.41 16.76
CA ASP A 125 9.71 -8.63 15.96
C ASP A 125 10.61 -8.56 14.70
N PHE A 126 11.40 -7.49 14.55
CA PHE A 126 12.28 -7.30 13.41
C PHE A 126 13.38 -8.35 13.36
N ARG A 127 13.51 -8.99 12.19
CA ARG A 127 14.55 -9.97 11.89
C ARG A 127 15.20 -9.63 10.56
N PHE A 128 16.51 -9.81 10.49
CA PHE A 128 17.32 -9.48 9.31
C PHE A 128 18.48 -10.45 9.14
N GLY A 129 19.22 -10.30 8.04
CA GLY A 129 20.30 -11.20 7.67
C GLY A 129 19.83 -12.58 7.21
N ALA A 130 20.78 -13.35 6.69
CA ALA A 130 20.58 -14.70 6.20
C ALA A 130 19.90 -15.57 7.25
N SER A 131 18.88 -16.32 6.82
CA SER A 131 18.09 -17.19 7.69
C SER A 131 17.49 -16.50 8.92
N ARG A 132 17.26 -15.18 8.87
CA ARG A 132 16.71 -14.38 9.98
C ARG A 132 17.58 -14.42 11.24
N ALA A 133 18.90 -14.60 11.07
CA ALA A 133 19.85 -14.74 12.17
C ALA A 133 20.06 -13.46 12.99
N GLY A 134 19.78 -12.29 12.41
CA GLY A 134 19.86 -11.00 13.10
C GLY A 134 18.55 -10.64 13.80
N ASP A 135 18.69 -10.03 14.98
CA ASP A 135 17.57 -9.55 15.80
C ASP A 135 17.90 -8.24 16.54
N PHE A 136 16.95 -7.77 17.33
CA PHE A 136 17.07 -6.53 18.07
C PHE A 136 18.25 -6.52 19.05
N LEU A 137 18.54 -7.64 19.73
CA LEU A 137 19.68 -7.73 20.66
C LEU A 137 21.01 -7.62 19.91
N LEU A 138 21.11 -8.24 18.74
CA LEU A 138 22.28 -8.08 17.88
C LEU A 138 22.46 -6.61 17.45
N LEU A 139 21.38 -5.92 17.08
CA LEU A 139 21.43 -4.49 16.72
C LEU A 139 21.87 -3.63 17.91
N GLN A 140 21.40 -3.90 19.13
CA GLN A 140 21.84 -3.17 20.32
C GLN A 140 23.34 -3.33 20.59
N LYS A 141 23.84 -4.57 20.54
CA LYS A 141 25.27 -4.85 20.72
C LYS A 141 26.11 -4.13 19.67
N ALA A 142 25.70 -4.22 18.41
CA ALA A 142 26.38 -3.53 17.33
C ALA A 142 26.25 -2.00 17.43
N GLY A 143 25.13 -1.48 17.96
CA GLY A 143 24.96 -0.07 18.25
C GLY A 143 25.97 0.44 19.27
N ALA A 144 26.23 -0.34 20.33
CA ALA A 144 27.27 -0.03 21.31
C ALA A 144 28.70 -0.11 20.73
N GLU A 145 28.95 -1.04 19.81
CA GLU A 145 30.25 -1.22 19.15
C GLU A 145 30.55 -0.13 18.10
N TYR A 146 29.58 0.17 17.23
CA TYR A 146 29.75 1.07 16.08
C TYR A 146 29.23 2.49 16.32
N GLY A 147 28.69 2.79 17.50
CA GLY A 147 28.32 4.15 17.90
C GLY A 147 26.96 4.65 17.37
N PHE A 148 25.95 3.78 17.26
CA PHE A 148 24.59 4.20 16.91
C PHE A 148 23.56 3.72 17.93
N ALA A 149 22.53 4.54 18.15
CA ALA A 149 21.46 4.19 19.08
C ALA A 149 20.40 3.30 18.40
N VAL A 150 19.82 2.38 19.15
CA VAL A 150 18.73 1.51 18.67
C VAL A 150 17.55 1.64 19.60
N SER A 151 16.36 1.86 19.04
CA SER A 151 15.11 1.92 19.77
C SER A 151 14.13 0.91 19.22
N SER A 152 13.40 0.26 20.13
CA SER A 152 12.26 -0.55 19.74
C SER A 152 11.01 0.31 19.71
N THR A 153 10.24 0.17 18.64
CA THR A 153 8.95 0.82 18.50
C THR A 153 7.90 -0.04 19.18
N GLN A 154 7.29 0.48 20.25
CA GLN A 154 6.19 -0.20 20.93
C GLN A 154 5.04 -0.46 19.97
N THR A 155 4.37 -1.59 20.15
CA THR A 155 3.17 -1.93 19.39
C THR A 155 2.11 -0.85 19.63
N PHE A 156 1.71 -0.17 18.56
CA PHE A 156 0.67 0.85 18.64
C PHE A 156 -0.71 0.20 18.78
N CYS A 157 -1.39 0.49 19.89
CA CYS A 157 -2.73 0.02 20.19
C CYS A 157 -3.69 1.20 20.36
N GLU A 158 -4.91 1.08 19.85
CA GLU A 158 -6.00 2.01 20.15
C GLU A 158 -7.20 1.21 20.65
N GLY A 159 -7.77 1.62 21.79
CA GLY A 159 -8.89 0.89 22.41
C GLY A 159 -8.57 -0.57 22.74
N GLY A 160 -7.29 -0.90 22.98
CA GLY A 160 -6.82 -2.28 23.22
C GLY A 160 -6.58 -3.11 21.94
N VAL A 161 -6.84 -2.57 20.76
CA VAL A 161 -6.65 -3.26 19.48
C VAL A 161 -5.31 -2.86 18.85
N ARG A 162 -4.48 -3.86 18.52
CA ARG A 162 -3.21 -3.65 17.80
C ARG A 162 -3.45 -3.15 16.38
N ILE A 163 -2.89 -2.00 16.03
CA ILE A 163 -2.91 -1.48 14.66
C ILE A 163 -1.75 -2.10 13.86
N SER A 164 -2.07 -2.90 12.85
CA SER A 164 -1.10 -3.59 12.01
C SER A 164 -1.61 -3.82 10.58
N SER A 165 -0.72 -4.05 9.61
CA SER A 165 -1.13 -4.45 8.26
C SER A 165 -1.96 -5.74 8.25
N THR A 166 -1.74 -6.65 9.21
CA THR A 166 -2.58 -7.86 9.35
C THR A 166 -4.00 -7.51 9.75
N ALA A 167 -4.18 -6.64 10.75
CA ALA A 167 -5.50 -6.17 11.17
C ALA A 167 -6.24 -5.42 10.04
N VAL A 168 -5.52 -4.60 9.27
CA VAL A 168 -6.11 -3.90 8.11
C VAL A 168 -6.57 -4.91 7.05
N ARG A 169 -5.75 -5.93 6.73
CA ARG A 169 -6.14 -6.98 5.77
C ARG A 169 -7.35 -7.77 6.25
N GLN A 170 -7.43 -8.09 7.54
CA GLN A 170 -8.58 -8.76 8.14
C GLN A 170 -9.85 -7.91 7.97
N ALA A 171 -9.79 -6.63 8.33
CA ALA A 171 -10.92 -5.72 8.19
C ALA A 171 -11.40 -5.60 6.74
N LEU A 172 -10.46 -5.52 5.78
CA LEU A 172 -10.80 -5.48 4.35
C LEU A 172 -11.38 -6.80 3.83
N ALA A 173 -10.88 -7.95 4.30
CA ALA A 173 -11.40 -9.26 3.95
C ALA A 173 -12.83 -9.49 4.47
N GLU A 174 -13.18 -8.85 5.58
CA GLU A 174 -14.52 -8.85 6.19
C GLU A 174 -15.43 -7.73 5.63
N ASP A 175 -15.01 -7.05 4.56
CA ASP A 175 -15.70 -5.89 3.96
C ASP A 175 -15.94 -4.71 4.94
N ASN A 176 -15.22 -4.66 6.07
CA ASN A 176 -15.33 -3.62 7.09
C ASN A 176 -14.43 -2.41 6.76
N LEU A 177 -14.87 -1.61 5.79
CA LEU A 177 -14.15 -0.43 5.32
C LEU A 177 -13.96 0.63 6.41
N ALA A 178 -14.91 0.78 7.33
CA ALA A 178 -14.83 1.76 8.42
C ALA A 178 -13.71 1.41 9.41
N LEU A 179 -13.60 0.12 9.79
CA LEU A 179 -12.49 -0.34 10.62
C LEU A 179 -11.15 -0.21 9.87
N ALA A 180 -11.11 -0.57 8.59
CA ALA A 180 -9.89 -0.41 7.79
C ALA A 180 -9.43 1.04 7.73
N GLU A 181 -10.34 1.99 7.53
CA GLU A 181 -10.05 3.44 7.55
C GLU A 181 -9.57 3.91 8.93
N SER A 182 -10.20 3.46 10.01
CA SER A 182 -9.76 3.76 11.39
C SER A 182 -8.33 3.29 11.66
N LEU A 183 -7.97 2.09 11.21
CA LEU A 183 -6.62 1.52 11.36
C LEU A 183 -5.59 2.22 10.47
N LEU A 184 -5.96 2.55 9.24
CA LEU A 184 -5.09 3.23 8.26
C LEU A 184 -4.88 4.71 8.61
N GLY A 185 -5.90 5.37 9.16
CA GLY A 185 -5.96 6.82 9.32
C GLY A 185 -6.29 7.57 8.03
N HIS A 186 -6.78 6.85 7.02
CA HIS A 186 -7.25 7.35 5.73
C HIS A 186 -8.09 6.27 5.05
N PRO A 187 -8.98 6.62 4.11
CA PRO A 187 -9.79 5.61 3.43
C PRO A 187 -8.93 4.70 2.54
N PHE A 188 -9.35 3.45 2.41
CA PHE A 188 -8.66 2.50 1.54
C PHE A 188 -8.82 2.91 0.08
N THR A 189 -7.69 3.07 -0.59
CA THR A 189 -7.60 3.68 -1.91
C THR A 189 -6.76 2.79 -2.82
N ILE A 190 -7.20 2.65 -4.08
CA ILE A 190 -6.47 1.95 -5.14
C ILE A 190 -6.11 2.96 -6.23
N SER A 191 -4.82 3.15 -6.46
CA SER A 191 -4.28 4.08 -7.47
C SER A 191 -3.86 3.34 -8.74
N GLY A 192 -4.18 3.87 -9.91
CA GLY A 192 -3.86 3.22 -11.18
C GLY A 192 -3.90 4.14 -12.39
N ARG A 193 -3.15 3.75 -13.42
CA ARG A 193 -3.31 4.35 -14.75
C ARG A 193 -4.42 3.61 -15.48
N VAL A 194 -5.37 4.36 -16.03
CA VAL A 194 -6.46 3.82 -16.83
C VAL A 194 -5.91 3.28 -18.15
N VAL A 195 -6.32 2.07 -18.50
CA VAL A 195 -5.96 1.39 -19.75
C VAL A 195 -7.20 1.02 -20.54
N HIS A 196 -7.02 0.66 -21.81
CA HIS A 196 -8.07 0.02 -22.59
C HIS A 196 -8.40 -1.36 -22.00
N GLY A 197 -9.69 -1.65 -21.89
CA GLY A 197 -10.25 -2.96 -21.54
C GLY A 197 -11.07 -3.52 -22.69
N ASP A 198 -11.91 -4.51 -22.41
CA ASP A 198 -12.70 -5.22 -23.44
C ASP A 198 -13.91 -4.41 -23.96
N GLU A 199 -14.08 -3.17 -23.48
CA GLU A 199 -15.16 -2.22 -23.84
C GLU A 199 -16.60 -2.76 -23.71
N LEU A 200 -16.80 -3.92 -23.09
CA LEU A 200 -18.13 -4.54 -22.90
C LEU A 200 -19.10 -3.62 -22.16
N GLY A 201 -18.63 -2.90 -21.14
CA GLY A 201 -19.45 -1.92 -20.42
C GLY A 201 -20.07 -0.87 -21.35
N ARG A 202 -19.29 -0.40 -22.33
CA ARG A 202 -19.74 0.61 -23.30
C ARG A 202 -20.87 0.07 -24.19
N THR A 203 -20.82 -1.20 -24.58
CA THR A 203 -21.86 -1.81 -25.45
C THR A 203 -23.19 -2.04 -24.72
N ILE A 204 -23.18 -2.04 -23.39
CA ILE A 204 -24.38 -2.23 -22.55
C ILE A 204 -24.85 -0.96 -21.84
N GLY A 205 -24.26 0.20 -22.14
CA GLY A 205 -24.65 1.51 -21.58
C GLY A 205 -23.91 1.94 -20.32
N PHE A 206 -22.92 1.17 -19.85
CA PHE A 206 -22.16 1.42 -18.63
C PHE A 206 -20.65 1.50 -18.93
N PRO A 207 -20.15 2.57 -19.57
CA PRO A 207 -18.73 2.69 -19.90
C PRO A 207 -17.85 2.65 -18.63
N THR A 208 -16.81 1.82 -18.63
CA THR A 208 -15.91 1.64 -17.49
C THR A 208 -14.46 2.01 -17.82
N ALA A 209 -13.79 2.68 -16.89
CA ALA A 209 -12.35 2.80 -16.87
C ALA A 209 -11.71 1.57 -16.22
N ASN A 210 -10.71 1.00 -16.90
CA ASN A 210 -10.04 -0.22 -16.47
C ASN A 210 -8.70 0.11 -15.80
N LEU A 211 -8.52 -0.34 -14.57
CA LEU A 211 -7.31 -0.16 -13.77
C LEU A 211 -6.68 -1.52 -13.48
N PRO A 212 -5.49 -1.82 -14.03
CA PRO A 212 -4.76 -3.03 -13.69
C PRO A 212 -4.27 -2.94 -12.24
N LEU A 213 -4.72 -3.84 -11.37
CA LEU A 213 -4.34 -3.80 -9.96
C LEU A 213 -2.83 -4.05 -9.76
N ARG A 214 -2.21 -4.84 -10.65
CA ARG A 214 -0.77 -5.19 -10.63
C ARG A 214 -0.31 -5.68 -9.24
N ARG A 215 -1.15 -6.51 -8.61
CA ARG A 215 -0.90 -7.23 -7.36
C ARG A 215 -1.35 -8.68 -7.57
N GLN A 216 -0.64 -9.62 -6.95
CA GLN A 216 -0.96 -11.06 -7.03
C GLN A 216 -2.26 -11.37 -6.29
N VAL A 217 -2.43 -10.75 -5.12
CA VAL A 217 -3.62 -10.89 -4.28
C VAL A 217 -4.16 -9.50 -3.95
N SER A 218 -5.46 -9.31 -4.18
CA SER A 218 -6.21 -8.10 -3.84
C SER A 218 -6.78 -8.26 -2.44
N PRO A 219 -6.64 -7.25 -1.55
CA PRO A 219 -7.21 -7.30 -0.21
C PRO A 219 -8.73 -7.11 -0.20
N VAL A 220 -9.32 -6.76 -1.35
CA VAL A 220 -10.75 -6.50 -1.53
C VAL A 220 -11.25 -7.12 -2.84
N LYS A 221 -12.54 -7.49 -2.87
CA LYS A 221 -13.22 -8.08 -4.03
C LYS A 221 -14.69 -7.67 -4.03
N GLY A 222 -15.37 -7.63 -5.18
CA GLY A 222 -16.79 -7.30 -5.30
C GLY A 222 -17.07 -5.89 -5.82
N VAL A 223 -18.30 -5.43 -5.63
CA VAL A 223 -18.80 -4.16 -6.15
C VAL A 223 -18.93 -3.14 -5.03
N TYR A 224 -18.47 -1.92 -5.29
CA TYR A 224 -18.36 -0.83 -4.33
C TYR A 224 -18.91 0.48 -4.88
N ALA A 225 -19.54 1.29 -4.03
CA ALA A 225 -19.67 2.71 -4.26
C ALA A 225 -18.31 3.35 -3.94
N VAL A 226 -17.82 4.17 -4.87
CA VAL A 226 -16.47 4.74 -4.81
C VAL A 226 -16.47 6.23 -5.11
N GLU A 227 -15.46 6.92 -4.60
CA GLU A 227 -15.09 8.24 -5.09
C GLU A 227 -13.82 8.13 -5.92
N VAL A 228 -13.77 8.86 -7.04
CA VAL A 228 -12.64 8.87 -7.96
C VAL A 228 -12.01 10.26 -7.94
N THR A 229 -10.70 10.32 -7.67
CA THR A 229 -9.93 11.57 -7.68
C THR A 229 -8.85 11.56 -8.77
N GLY A 230 -8.25 12.72 -9.04
CA GLY A 230 -7.26 12.89 -10.12
C GLY A 230 -7.85 13.29 -11.48
N LEU A 231 -9.15 13.65 -11.51
CA LEU A 231 -9.88 14.05 -12.71
C LEU A 231 -10.33 15.53 -12.72
N GLY A 232 -10.02 16.27 -11.66
CA GLY A 232 -10.38 17.67 -11.44
C GLY A 232 -10.26 18.03 -9.97
N ASP A 233 -10.88 19.15 -9.58
CA ASP A 233 -10.79 19.68 -8.21
C ASP A 233 -11.64 18.90 -7.20
N LYS A 234 -12.71 18.24 -7.66
CA LYS A 234 -13.64 17.50 -6.81
C LYS A 234 -13.60 16.00 -7.13
N PRO A 235 -13.72 15.13 -6.10
CA PRO A 235 -13.96 13.72 -6.33
C PRO A 235 -15.25 13.49 -7.12
N LEU A 236 -15.23 12.52 -8.02
CA LEU A 236 -16.41 12.10 -8.78
C LEU A 236 -16.97 10.79 -8.21
N PRO A 237 -18.28 10.68 -8.00
CA PRO A 237 -18.90 9.45 -7.53
C PRO A 237 -18.91 8.38 -8.64
N GLY A 238 -18.77 7.13 -8.23
CA GLY A 238 -18.73 6.00 -9.16
C GLY A 238 -19.15 4.68 -8.53
N VAL A 239 -19.27 3.67 -9.38
CA VAL A 239 -19.40 2.26 -9.01
C VAL A 239 -18.17 1.53 -9.51
N ALA A 240 -17.47 0.83 -8.62
CA ALA A 240 -16.31 0.01 -8.99
C ALA A 240 -16.60 -1.47 -8.81
N ASN A 241 -16.24 -2.28 -9.79
CA ASN A 241 -16.14 -3.73 -9.69
C ASN A 241 -14.66 -4.12 -9.54
N ILE A 242 -14.33 -4.83 -8.47
CA ILE A 242 -12.99 -5.35 -8.20
C ILE A 242 -13.05 -6.86 -8.27
N GLY A 243 -12.45 -7.40 -9.33
CA GLY A 243 -12.69 -8.77 -9.71
C GLY A 243 -11.48 -9.47 -10.28
N THR A 244 -11.66 -10.77 -10.45
CA THR A 244 -10.66 -11.68 -10.97
C THR A 244 -11.12 -12.20 -12.34
N ARG A 245 -10.37 -11.92 -13.40
CA ARG A 245 -10.61 -12.45 -14.74
C ARG A 245 -9.68 -13.63 -15.05
N PRO A 246 -10.22 -14.77 -15.51
CA PRO A 246 -9.43 -15.78 -16.21
C PRO A 246 -8.88 -15.17 -17.50
N THR A 247 -7.61 -15.39 -17.79
CA THR A 247 -6.93 -14.98 -19.03
C THR A 247 -6.09 -16.15 -19.55
N VAL A 248 -5.68 -16.07 -20.82
CA VAL A 248 -4.79 -17.08 -21.44
C VAL A 248 -3.45 -17.19 -20.69
N ALA A 249 -2.97 -16.09 -20.09
CA ALA A 249 -1.73 -16.03 -19.31
C ALA A 249 -1.93 -16.28 -17.80
N GLY A 250 -3.09 -16.83 -17.40
CA GLY A 250 -3.43 -17.11 -16.01
C GLY A 250 -4.51 -16.17 -15.47
N VAL A 251 -4.44 -15.81 -14.19
CA VAL A 251 -5.49 -15.05 -13.51
C VAL A 251 -5.08 -13.59 -13.35
N ARG A 252 -5.89 -12.65 -13.87
CA ARG A 252 -5.63 -11.20 -13.76
C ARG A 252 -6.67 -10.55 -12.86
N GLN A 253 -6.20 -9.80 -11.87
CA GLN A 253 -7.08 -8.95 -11.08
C GLN A 253 -7.19 -7.55 -11.69
N GLN A 254 -8.40 -7.04 -11.71
CA GLN A 254 -8.73 -5.74 -12.30
C GLN A 254 -9.74 -4.98 -11.46
N LEU A 255 -9.65 -3.67 -11.55
CA LEU A 255 -10.66 -2.75 -11.07
C LEU A 255 -11.29 -2.09 -12.30
N GLU A 256 -12.60 -2.15 -12.40
CA GLU A 256 -13.39 -1.46 -13.41
C GLU A 256 -14.24 -0.41 -12.70
N VAL A 257 -14.15 0.85 -13.09
CA VAL A 257 -14.94 1.93 -12.48
C VAL A 257 -15.83 2.60 -13.52
N HIS A 258 -17.11 2.70 -13.20
CA HIS A 258 -18.09 3.49 -13.92
C HIS A 258 -18.33 4.79 -13.14
N LEU A 259 -18.12 5.95 -13.77
CA LEU A 259 -18.42 7.24 -13.15
C LEU A 259 -19.91 7.56 -13.31
N LEU A 260 -20.52 8.10 -12.25
CA LEU A 260 -21.92 8.53 -12.28
C LEU A 260 -22.04 9.92 -12.88
N ASP A 261 -23.02 10.11 -13.76
CA ASP A 261 -23.39 11.41 -14.37
C ASP A 261 -22.25 12.11 -15.14
N VAL A 262 -21.17 11.39 -15.45
CA VAL A 262 -20.00 11.92 -16.14
C VAL A 262 -19.58 10.99 -17.27
N VAL A 263 -19.51 11.55 -18.47
CA VAL A 263 -18.90 10.89 -19.64
C VAL A 263 -17.58 11.60 -19.94
N MET A 264 -16.48 10.89 -19.74
CA MET A 264 -15.13 11.44 -19.90
C MET A 264 -14.19 10.38 -20.48
N ASP A 265 -13.27 10.80 -21.36
CA ASP A 265 -12.14 9.96 -21.74
C ASP A 265 -11.08 9.98 -20.62
N LEU A 266 -10.89 8.81 -20.03
CA LEU A 266 -9.99 8.59 -18.91
C LEU A 266 -8.69 7.90 -19.32
N TYR A 267 -8.53 7.48 -20.58
CA TYR A 267 -7.38 6.68 -21.00
C TYR A 267 -6.05 7.40 -20.73
N GLY A 268 -5.08 6.66 -20.19
CA GLY A 268 -3.76 7.19 -19.86
C GLY A 268 -3.71 8.05 -18.59
N ARG A 269 -4.86 8.52 -18.07
CA ARG A 269 -4.92 9.27 -16.81
C ARG A 269 -4.57 8.38 -15.63
N HIS A 270 -3.97 8.99 -14.61
CA HIS A 270 -3.74 8.35 -13.32
C HIS A 270 -4.82 8.81 -12.35
N ILE A 271 -5.56 7.87 -11.78
CA ILE A 271 -6.67 8.16 -10.87
C ILE A 271 -6.52 7.34 -9.60
N ASP A 272 -7.12 7.87 -8.53
CA ASP A 272 -7.24 7.18 -7.26
C ASP A 272 -8.71 6.83 -7.01
N VAL A 273 -8.98 5.56 -6.74
CA VAL A 273 -10.32 5.03 -6.49
C VAL A 273 -10.45 4.71 -5.01
N ILE A 274 -11.26 5.51 -4.31
CA ILE A 274 -11.48 5.45 -2.87
C ILE A 274 -12.71 4.60 -2.60
N LEU A 275 -12.55 3.49 -1.86
CA LEU A 275 -13.66 2.61 -1.54
C LEU A 275 -14.45 3.18 -0.36
N ARG A 276 -15.73 3.50 -0.59
CA ARG A 276 -16.60 4.10 0.43
C ARG A 276 -17.61 3.14 1.01
N LYS A 277 -18.24 2.33 0.17
CA LYS A 277 -19.24 1.37 0.61
C LYS A 277 -19.23 0.11 -0.23
N LYS A 278 -19.19 -1.04 0.42
CA LYS A 278 -19.47 -2.33 -0.22
C LYS A 278 -20.94 -2.40 -0.63
N ILE A 279 -21.20 -2.69 -1.91
CA ILE A 279 -22.55 -2.89 -2.45
C ILE A 279 -22.90 -4.37 -2.42
N ARG A 280 -22.04 -5.24 -2.98
CA ARG A 280 -22.25 -6.68 -3.04
C ARG A 280 -21.00 -7.46 -3.43
N ASN A 281 -21.04 -8.78 -3.28
CA ASN A 281 -20.02 -9.67 -3.82
C ASN A 281 -20.15 -9.86 -5.34
N GLU A 282 -19.07 -10.33 -5.97
CA GLU A 282 -19.11 -10.76 -7.37
C GLU A 282 -20.07 -11.95 -7.53
N GLN A 283 -20.84 -11.95 -8.61
CA GLN A 283 -21.76 -13.03 -8.95
C GLN A 283 -21.75 -13.25 -10.47
N ARG A 284 -22.11 -14.45 -10.90
CA ARG A 284 -22.29 -14.78 -12.31
C ARG A 284 -23.73 -14.46 -12.72
N PHE A 285 -23.92 -14.10 -13.98
CA PHE A 285 -25.23 -13.82 -14.58
C PHE A 285 -25.49 -14.82 -15.70
N ALA A 286 -26.74 -15.25 -15.83
CA ALA A 286 -27.13 -16.21 -16.87
C ALA A 286 -27.34 -15.52 -18.23
N SER A 287 -27.58 -14.20 -18.22
CA SER A 287 -27.79 -13.40 -19.44
C SER A 287 -27.22 -11.98 -19.33
N LEU A 288 -27.11 -11.31 -20.48
CA LEU A 288 -26.69 -9.91 -20.56
C LEU A 288 -27.73 -8.97 -19.92
N ASP A 289 -29.01 -9.29 -20.02
CA ASP A 289 -30.10 -8.47 -19.46
C ASP A 289 -30.12 -8.54 -17.93
N GLU A 290 -29.87 -9.73 -17.35
CA GLU A 290 -29.67 -9.86 -15.90
C GLU A 290 -28.48 -9.03 -15.40
N LEU A 291 -27.37 -9.04 -16.15
CA LEU A 291 -26.19 -8.24 -15.83
C LEU A 291 -26.55 -6.74 -15.85
N LYS A 292 -27.19 -6.25 -16.91
CA LYS A 292 -27.63 -4.85 -17.02
C LYS A 292 -28.55 -4.46 -15.87
N ALA A 293 -29.56 -5.28 -15.57
CA ALA A 293 -30.51 -5.02 -14.49
C ALA A 293 -29.84 -5.01 -13.11
N GLN A 294 -28.78 -5.80 -12.91
CA GLN A 294 -27.99 -5.72 -11.67
C GLN A 294 -27.12 -4.47 -11.62
N ILE A 295 -26.44 -4.10 -12.71
CA ILE A 295 -25.62 -2.88 -12.74
C ILE A 295 -26.47 -1.64 -12.43
N ALA A 296 -27.68 -1.55 -12.99
CA ALA A 296 -28.62 -0.46 -12.69
C ALA A 296 -28.99 -0.41 -11.19
N ARG A 297 -29.19 -1.57 -10.54
CA ARG A 297 -29.44 -1.64 -9.08
C ARG A 297 -28.23 -1.25 -8.25
N ASP A 298 -27.03 -1.63 -8.70
CA ASP A 298 -25.77 -1.24 -8.05
C ASP A 298 -25.59 0.29 -8.14
N GLU A 299 -25.92 0.89 -9.29
CA GLU A 299 -25.90 2.34 -9.51
C GLU A 299 -26.88 3.07 -8.58
N LEU A 300 -28.13 2.62 -8.49
CA LEU A 300 -29.11 3.20 -7.58
C LEU A 300 -28.65 3.13 -6.12
N THR A 301 -27.99 2.03 -5.73
CA THR A 301 -27.43 1.88 -4.38
C THR A 301 -26.31 2.88 -4.12
N ALA A 302 -25.42 3.10 -5.09
CA ALA A 302 -24.36 4.09 -5.01
C ALA A 302 -24.92 5.53 -4.99
N ARG A 303 -25.90 5.84 -5.85
CA ARG A 303 -26.60 7.14 -5.86
C ARG A 303 -27.22 7.46 -4.51
N LYS A 304 -27.96 6.52 -3.93
CA LYS A 304 -28.54 6.66 -2.59
C LYS A 304 -27.47 6.89 -1.53
N PHE A 305 -26.33 6.21 -1.62
CA PHE A 305 -25.21 6.41 -0.69
C PHE A 305 -24.60 7.81 -0.80
N PHE A 306 -24.44 8.34 -2.02
CA PHE A 306 -23.90 9.67 -2.27
C PHE A 306 -24.94 10.81 -2.20
N GLY A 307 -26.21 10.51 -1.91
CA GLY A 307 -27.28 11.50 -1.89
C GLY A 307 -27.60 12.11 -3.27
N LEU A 308 -27.29 11.38 -4.35
CA LEU A 308 -27.60 11.80 -5.72
C LEU A 308 -29.06 11.46 -6.05
N ALA A 309 -29.70 12.28 -6.88
CA ALA A 309 -31.02 11.96 -7.41
C ALA A 309 -30.97 10.62 -8.19
N GLY A 310 -32.00 9.79 -8.00
CA GLY A 310 -32.21 8.63 -8.86
C GLY A 310 -32.49 9.13 -10.29
N GLN A 311 -31.82 8.55 -11.30
CA GLN A 311 -32.20 8.83 -12.68
C GLN A 311 -33.65 8.34 -12.89
N VAL A 312 -34.47 9.22 -13.46
CA VAL A 312 -35.80 8.92 -13.99
C VAL A 312 -35.65 8.19 -15.31
#